data_AF-A0A5C6EYJ8-F1
#
_entry.id   AF-A0A5C6EYJ8-F1
#
_cell.length_a   1.000
_cell.length_b   1.000
_cell.length_c   1.000
_cell.angle_alpha   90.00
_cell.angle_beta   90.00
_cell.angle_gamma   90.00
#
_symmetry.space_group_name_H-M   'P 1'
#
loop_
_entity.id
_entity.type
_entity.pdbx_description
1 polymer ?
#
loop_
_entity_poly.entity_id
_entity_poly.type
_entity_poly.pdbx_seq_one_letter_code
_entity_poly.pdbx_strand_id
1 'polypeptide(L)'
;MQILLTNDDGIYAPGIAALKQNIQDLGHVTVVAPDVEQSGVGHSITFSHPLRIREAHLDNEFIGYSVNGSPADCVKLAIYEAMKNKPDVVISGINMGTNVGIHILYSGTVAAAVEAAIMGYPSIAISFEVSGRYDDIHSAAKVARDIIERIITHKLPKGSLLNVNTLQFLRIKLKE
;
A
#
# COMPACT_ATOMS: atom_id res chain seq x y z
N MET A 1 -12.62 11.73 3.62
CA MET A 1 -12.30 10.30 3.54
C MET A 1 -10.97 10.05 4.22
N GLN A 2 -10.87 8.98 5.03
CA GLN A 2 -9.67 8.54 5.72
C GLN A 2 -9.05 7.38 4.93
N ILE A 3 -7.78 7.50 4.56
CA ILE A 3 -7.05 6.49 3.80
C ILE A 3 -5.88 6.00 4.65
N LEU A 4 -5.78 4.70 4.87
CA LEU A 4 -4.57 4.08 5.39
C LEU A 4 -3.71 3.62 4.21
N LEU A 5 -2.45 4.03 4.16
CA LEU A 5 -1.47 3.61 3.17
C LEU A 5 -0.34 2.81 3.84
N THR A 6 -0.04 1.63 3.30
CA THR A 6 1.03 0.72 3.75
C THR A 6 1.71 0.06 2.53
N ASN A 7 2.77 -0.72 2.75
CA ASN A 7 3.44 -1.57 1.76
C ASN A 7 4.25 -2.67 2.47
N ASP A 8 4.98 -3.47 1.70
CA ASP A 8 6.01 -4.40 2.18
C ASP A 8 7.45 -3.96 1.90
N ASP A 9 7.70 -2.99 1.01
CA ASP A 9 9.06 -2.45 0.78
C ASP A 9 9.58 -1.57 1.93
N GLY A 10 8.67 -1.11 2.82
CA GLY A 10 8.98 -0.27 3.98
C GLY A 10 8.68 1.22 3.80
N ILE A 11 8.71 1.95 4.92
CA ILE A 11 8.27 3.35 5.03
C ILE A 11 9.11 4.34 4.22
N TYR A 12 10.38 4.02 3.97
CA TYR A 12 11.32 4.86 3.21
C TYR A 12 11.37 4.49 1.72
N ALA A 13 10.56 3.52 1.27
CA ALA A 13 10.57 3.09 -0.11
C ALA A 13 10.03 4.18 -1.06
N PRO A 14 10.63 4.35 -2.25
CA PRO A 14 10.16 5.35 -3.21
C PRO A 14 8.71 5.08 -3.70
N GLY A 15 8.28 3.81 -3.74
CA GLY A 15 6.94 3.41 -4.18
C GLY A 15 5.81 3.97 -3.31
N ILE A 16 5.91 3.82 -1.98
CA ILE A 16 4.90 4.33 -1.05
C ILE A 16 4.89 5.87 -1.00
N ALA A 17 6.06 6.50 -1.12
CA ALA A 17 6.17 7.95 -1.20
C ALA A 17 5.51 8.51 -2.48
N ALA A 18 5.80 7.90 -3.63
CA ALA A 18 5.20 8.28 -4.90
C ALA A 18 3.68 8.06 -4.88
N LEU A 19 3.20 6.95 -4.31
CA LEU A 19 1.77 6.69 -4.21
C LEU A 19 1.08 7.73 -3.30
N LYS A 20 1.62 7.98 -2.09
CA LYS A 20 1.11 9.01 -1.17
C LYS A 20 0.94 10.36 -1.87
N GLN A 21 1.96 10.80 -2.60
CA GLN A 21 1.94 12.08 -3.32
C GLN A 21 0.80 12.17 -4.35
N ASN A 22 0.44 11.06 -4.99
CA ASN A 22 -0.60 11.02 -6.01
C ASN A 22 -2.01 10.84 -5.45
N ILE A 23 -2.20 10.30 -4.24
CA ILE A 23 -3.53 10.03 -3.68
C ILE A 23 -3.94 10.98 -2.54
N GLN A 24 -3.05 11.88 -2.11
CA GLN A 24 -3.30 12.81 -1.00
C GLN A 24 -4.43 13.82 -1.27
N ASP A 25 -4.79 14.05 -2.54
CA ASP A 25 -5.94 14.87 -2.95
C ASP A 25 -7.28 14.11 -2.83
N LEU A 26 -7.26 12.78 -2.80
CA LEU A 26 -8.46 11.94 -2.66
C LEU A 26 -8.99 11.92 -1.21
N GLY A 27 -8.15 12.20 -0.22
CA GLY A 27 -8.52 12.18 1.19
C GLY A 27 -7.34 12.36 2.14
N HIS A 28 -7.61 12.22 3.44
CA HIS A 28 -6.57 12.28 4.46
C HIS A 28 -5.81 10.95 4.51
N VAL A 29 -4.55 10.96 4.06
CA VAL A 29 -3.69 9.78 3.98
C VAL A 29 -2.84 9.66 5.24
N THR A 30 -3.03 8.59 6.00
CA THR A 30 -2.11 8.17 7.07
C THR A 30 -1.22 7.07 6.53
N VAL A 31 0.10 7.25 6.60
CA VAL A 31 1.07 6.23 6.15
C VAL A 31 1.58 5.46 7.35
N VAL A 32 1.45 4.14 7.33
CA VAL A 32 2.02 3.23 8.33
C VAL A 32 2.61 2.03 7.60
N ALA A 33 3.91 1.81 7.72
CA ALA A 33 4.61 0.77 6.97
C ALA A 33 5.76 0.16 7.80
N PRO A 34 6.32 -0.99 7.37
CA PRO A 34 7.47 -1.58 8.02
C PRO A 34 8.68 -0.64 8.08
N ASP A 35 9.50 -0.76 9.12
CA ASP A 35 10.77 -0.02 9.24
C ASP A 35 11.90 -0.59 8.35
N VAL A 36 11.74 -1.83 7.89
CA VAL A 36 12.63 -2.55 6.98
C VAL A 36 11.84 -3.21 5.85
N GLU A 37 12.51 -3.60 4.77
CA GLU A 37 11.89 -4.36 3.69
C GLU A 37 11.39 -5.74 4.20
N GLN A 38 10.16 -6.09 3.85
CA GLN A 38 9.44 -7.31 4.24
C GLN A 38 8.85 -8.03 3.02
N SER A 39 9.48 -7.91 1.85
CA SER A 39 9.10 -8.64 0.64
C SER A 39 9.16 -10.15 0.88
N GLY A 40 8.09 -10.88 0.53
CA GLY A 40 8.02 -12.35 0.65
C GLY A 40 7.60 -12.91 2.02
N VAL A 41 7.25 -12.06 2.99
CA VAL A 41 6.85 -12.53 4.34
C VAL A 41 5.46 -13.16 4.43
N GLY A 42 4.68 -13.09 3.34
CA GLY A 42 3.28 -13.53 3.32
C GLY A 42 2.44 -12.84 4.40
N HIS A 43 1.41 -13.56 4.88
CA HIS A 43 0.53 -13.07 5.95
C HIS A 43 1.06 -13.41 7.35
N SER A 44 2.29 -13.00 7.64
CA SER A 44 2.88 -13.14 8.97
C SER A 44 2.33 -12.11 9.95
N ILE A 45 2.24 -12.49 11.23
CA ILE A 45 1.84 -11.63 12.35
C ILE A 45 2.88 -11.81 13.46
N THR A 46 3.33 -10.71 14.06
CA THR A 46 4.37 -10.76 15.09
C THR A 46 3.78 -11.02 16.47
N PHE A 47 4.13 -12.18 17.07
CA PHE A 47 3.78 -12.53 18.46
C PHE A 47 4.99 -12.74 19.38
N SER A 48 6.17 -12.97 18.81
CA SER A 48 7.36 -13.37 19.56
C SER A 48 8.05 -12.22 20.30
N HIS A 49 7.81 -10.97 19.87
CA HIS A 49 8.42 -9.78 20.45
C HIS A 49 7.43 -8.61 20.46
N PRO A 50 7.63 -7.59 21.32
CA PRO A 50 6.77 -6.42 21.34
C PRO A 50 6.84 -5.62 20.04
N LEU A 51 5.67 -5.30 19.48
CA LEU A 51 5.52 -4.34 18.39
C LEU A 51 5.68 -2.91 18.90
N ARG A 52 6.30 -2.06 18.10
CA ARG A 52 6.59 -0.65 18.34
C ARG A 52 6.23 0.12 17.09
N ILE A 53 5.47 1.19 17.29
CA ILE A 53 5.20 2.21 16.28
C ILE A 53 6.05 3.44 16.60
N ARG A 54 6.65 4.05 15.58
CA ARG A 54 7.49 5.24 15.71
C ARG A 54 7.14 6.22 14.60
N GLU A 55 7.29 7.51 14.87
CA GLU A 55 7.26 8.50 13.79
C GLU A 55 8.46 8.32 12.87
N ALA A 56 8.22 8.33 11.57
CA ALA A 56 9.23 8.32 10.53
C ALA A 56 9.33 9.72 9.92
N HIS A 57 10.56 10.18 9.76
CA HIS A 57 10.88 11.51 9.22
C HIS A 57 11.90 11.38 8.10
N LEU A 58 11.74 12.15 7.02
CA LEU A 58 12.70 12.30 5.94
C LEU A 58 13.03 13.79 5.81
N ASP A 59 14.32 14.16 5.89
CA ASP A 59 14.77 15.56 5.86
C ASP A 59 14.05 16.47 6.90
N ASN A 60 13.79 15.92 8.10
CA ASN A 60 13.01 16.54 9.20
C ASN A 60 11.52 16.74 8.90
N GLU A 61 11.00 16.21 7.79
CA GLU A 61 9.57 16.21 7.49
C GLU A 61 8.93 14.89 7.90
N PHE A 62 7.77 14.96 8.55
CA PHE A 62 7.00 13.78 8.94
C PHE A 62 6.44 13.07 7.71
N ILE A 63 6.86 11.82 7.49
CA ILE A 63 6.41 11.03 6.33
C ILE A 63 5.33 10.01 6.69
N GLY A 64 5.28 9.56 7.94
CA GLY A 64 4.33 8.56 8.43
C GLY A 64 4.81 7.88 9.70
N TYR A 65 4.32 6.67 9.95
CA TYR A 65 4.75 5.83 11.07
C TYR A 65 5.44 4.56 10.58
N SER A 66 6.56 4.21 11.22
CA SER A 66 7.27 2.96 10.99
C SER A 66 6.92 1.93 12.06
N VAL A 67 6.81 0.66 11.68
CA VAL A 67 6.54 -0.44 12.60
C VAL A 67 7.60 -1.53 12.46
N ASN A 68 8.11 -2.03 13.59
CA ASN A 68 9.05 -3.17 13.60
C ASN A 68 8.31 -4.52 13.47
N GLY A 69 7.52 -4.68 12.41
CA GLY A 69 6.65 -5.83 12.21
C GLY A 69 6.31 -6.04 10.74
N SER A 70 5.40 -6.97 10.48
CA SER A 70 4.95 -7.29 9.12
C SER A 70 4.02 -6.20 8.56
N PRO A 71 3.74 -6.21 7.25
CA PRO A 71 2.72 -5.35 6.65
C PRO A 71 1.33 -5.52 7.29
N ALA A 72 0.97 -6.73 7.73
CA ALA A 72 -0.27 -6.99 8.46
C ALA A 72 -0.26 -6.36 9.86
N ASP A 73 0.86 -6.43 10.57
CA ASP A 73 1.04 -5.75 11.86
C ASP A 73 0.89 -4.22 11.70
N CYS A 74 1.42 -3.66 10.61
CA CYS A 74 1.27 -2.24 10.28
C CYS A 74 -0.19 -1.83 10.19
N VAL A 75 -1.03 -2.64 9.52
CA VAL A 75 -2.47 -2.37 9.40
C VAL A 75 -3.17 -2.39 10.76
N LYS A 76 -2.87 -3.40 11.59
CA LYS A 76 -3.43 -3.50 12.94
C LYS A 76 -3.06 -2.29 13.78
N LEU A 77 -1.76 -1.98 13.90
CA LEU A 77 -1.29 -0.86 14.73
C LEU A 77 -1.76 0.48 14.19
N ALA A 78 -1.86 0.64 12.86
CA ALA A 78 -2.42 1.84 12.28
C ALA A 78 -3.85 2.09 12.73
N ILE A 79 -4.70 1.05 12.61
CA ILE A 79 -6.11 1.13 12.94
C ILE A 79 -6.31 1.33 14.44
N TYR A 80 -5.55 0.65 15.29
CA TYR A 80 -5.76 0.73 16.75
C TYR A 80 -5.10 1.95 17.39
N GLU A 81 -3.89 2.32 16.97
CA GLU A 81 -3.05 3.28 17.68
C GLU A 81 -2.70 4.54 16.87
N ALA A 82 -2.42 4.42 15.57
CA ALA A 82 -1.90 5.56 14.78
C ALA A 82 -3.00 6.52 14.27
N MET A 83 -4.16 5.98 13.91
CA MET A 83 -5.23 6.73 13.28
C MET A 83 -6.26 7.22 14.30
N LYS A 84 -6.46 8.54 14.38
CA LYS A 84 -7.53 9.14 15.19
C LYS A 84 -8.93 8.72 14.73
N ASN A 85 -9.13 8.70 13.41
CA ASN A 85 -10.35 8.25 12.75
C ASN A 85 -10.05 6.99 11.96
N LYS A 86 -10.93 5.98 12.04
CA LYS A 86 -10.73 4.70 11.35
C LYS A 86 -10.74 4.90 9.81
N PRO A 87 -10.01 4.06 9.06
CA PRO A 87 -9.93 4.21 7.61
C PRO A 87 -11.27 3.90 6.94
N ASP A 88 -11.60 4.66 5.90
CA ASP A 88 -12.67 4.31 4.96
C ASP A 88 -12.17 3.25 3.96
N VAL A 89 -10.87 3.26 3.65
CA VAL A 89 -10.20 2.30 2.77
C VAL A 89 -8.73 2.12 3.20
N VAL A 90 -8.23 0.89 3.04
CA VAL A 90 -6.81 0.57 3.22
C VAL A 90 -6.18 0.29 1.85
N ILE A 91 -5.04 0.91 1.58
CA ILE A 91 -4.29 0.75 0.33
C ILE A 91 -2.91 0.21 0.67
N SER A 92 -2.53 -0.89 0.04
CA SER A 92 -1.23 -1.52 0.17
C SER A 92 -0.48 -1.48 -1.16
N GLY A 93 0.68 -0.83 -1.18
CA GLY A 93 1.52 -0.70 -2.37
C GLY A 93 2.21 0.67 -2.50
N ILE A 94 2.72 1.02 -3.68
CA ILE A 94 2.73 0.21 -4.91
C ILE A 94 3.91 -0.74 -4.89
N ASN A 95 3.62 -2.04 -5.02
CA ASN A 95 4.65 -3.05 -5.19
C ASN A 95 5.19 -3.04 -6.61
N MET A 96 6.52 -3.04 -6.77
CA MET A 96 7.17 -3.18 -8.08
C MET A 96 7.42 -4.67 -8.36
N GLY A 97 6.49 -5.28 -9.08
CA GLY A 97 6.42 -6.72 -9.31
C GLY A 97 4.98 -7.21 -9.17
N THR A 98 4.54 -8.11 -10.04
CA THR A 98 3.15 -8.60 -10.02
C THR A 98 2.94 -9.63 -8.91
N ASN A 99 1.78 -9.54 -8.25
CA ASN A 99 1.29 -10.49 -7.26
C ASN A 99 0.11 -11.27 -7.84
N VAL A 100 0.41 -12.20 -8.77
CA VAL A 100 -0.58 -13.00 -9.50
C VAL A 100 -0.47 -14.50 -9.18
N GLY A 101 -1.60 -15.20 -9.21
CA GLY A 101 -1.64 -16.63 -8.93
C GLY A 101 -1.09 -16.98 -7.54
N ILE A 102 -0.18 -17.94 -7.47
CA ILE A 102 0.37 -18.44 -6.20
C ILE A 102 1.24 -17.42 -5.47
N HIS A 103 1.77 -16.41 -6.16
CA HIS A 103 2.60 -15.35 -5.56
C HIS A 103 1.83 -14.54 -4.50
N ILE A 104 0.49 -14.51 -4.60
CA ILE A 104 -0.39 -13.87 -3.63
C ILE A 104 -0.14 -14.40 -2.21
N LEU A 105 0.16 -15.69 -2.04
CA LEU A 105 0.32 -16.32 -0.73
C LEU A 105 1.55 -15.83 0.04
N TYR A 106 2.56 -15.34 -0.67
CA TYR A 106 3.83 -14.87 -0.09
C TYR A 106 3.96 -13.34 -0.13
N SER A 107 2.99 -12.65 -0.74
CA SER A 107 3.02 -11.20 -0.90
C SER A 107 2.69 -10.48 0.40
N GLY A 108 3.63 -9.66 0.89
CA GLY A 108 3.39 -8.77 2.02
C GLY A 108 2.41 -7.66 1.65
N THR A 109 2.51 -7.13 0.43
CA THR A 109 1.55 -6.17 -0.12
C THR A 109 0.12 -6.72 -0.08
N VAL A 110 -0.12 -7.94 -0.57
CA VAL A 110 -1.48 -8.52 -0.52
C VAL A 110 -1.88 -8.88 0.91
N ALA A 111 -0.96 -9.39 1.73
CA ALA A 111 -1.24 -9.73 3.13
C ALA A 111 -1.76 -8.54 3.94
N ALA A 112 -1.19 -7.34 3.77
CA ALA A 112 -1.69 -6.14 4.43
C ALA A 112 -3.14 -5.82 4.03
N ALA A 113 -3.48 -5.92 2.74
CA ALA A 113 -4.86 -5.73 2.29
C ALA A 113 -5.78 -6.82 2.86
N VAL A 114 -5.34 -8.09 2.87
CA VAL A 114 -6.11 -9.20 3.46
C VAL A 114 -6.39 -8.93 4.93
N GLU A 115 -5.41 -8.44 5.68
CA GLU A 115 -5.59 -8.09 7.09
C GLU A 115 -6.66 -7.01 7.28
N ALA A 116 -6.63 -5.96 6.47
CA ALA A 116 -7.67 -4.92 6.49
C ALA A 116 -9.07 -5.48 6.20
N ALA A 117 -9.17 -6.36 5.21
CA ALA A 117 -10.42 -7.03 4.85
C ALA A 117 -10.96 -7.91 6.00
N ILE A 118 -10.09 -8.68 6.66
CA ILE A 118 -10.43 -9.46 7.87
C ILE A 118 -10.96 -8.55 8.98
N MET A 119 -10.38 -7.37 9.15
CA MET A 119 -10.83 -6.37 10.13
C MET A 119 -12.11 -5.62 9.70
N GLY A 120 -12.69 -5.97 8.54
CA GLY A 120 -13.95 -5.42 8.03
C GLY A 120 -13.81 -4.14 7.20
N TYR A 121 -12.58 -3.72 6.87
CA TYR A 121 -12.32 -2.53 6.07
C TYR A 121 -12.15 -2.89 4.59
N PRO A 122 -12.72 -2.10 3.67
CA PRO A 122 -12.41 -2.24 2.25
C PRO A 122 -10.92 -2.03 2.01
N SER A 123 -10.33 -2.86 1.16
CA SER A 123 -8.89 -2.85 0.93
C SER A 123 -8.48 -3.04 -0.53
N ILE A 124 -7.36 -2.45 -0.89
CA ILE A 124 -6.78 -2.51 -2.24
C ILE A 124 -5.30 -2.87 -2.10
N ALA A 125 -4.89 -3.98 -2.71
CA ALA A 125 -3.48 -4.27 -2.96
C ALA A 125 -3.15 -3.85 -4.39
N ILE A 126 -2.14 -3.02 -4.59
CA ILE A 126 -1.77 -2.52 -5.92
C ILE A 126 -0.32 -2.86 -6.26
N SER A 127 -0.15 -3.49 -7.41
CA SER A 127 1.12 -4.02 -7.89
C SER A 127 1.32 -3.65 -9.36
N PHE A 128 2.55 -3.30 -9.73
CA PHE A 128 2.89 -2.85 -11.08
C PHE A 128 3.88 -3.81 -11.73
N GLU A 129 3.64 -4.19 -12.99
CA GLU A 129 4.56 -5.03 -13.75
C GLU A 129 5.80 -4.24 -14.19
N VAL A 130 6.97 -4.78 -13.86
CA VAL A 130 8.29 -4.23 -14.20
C VAL A 130 8.71 -4.82 -15.54
N SER A 131 8.95 -3.98 -16.56
CA SER A 131 9.25 -4.43 -17.93
C SER A 131 10.60 -3.92 -18.44
N GLY A 132 11.61 -3.87 -17.57
CA GLY A 132 13.05 -3.86 -17.91
C GLY A 132 13.60 -2.71 -18.75
N ARG A 133 12.77 -1.77 -19.23
CA ARG A 133 13.23 -0.62 -20.04
C ARG A 133 12.79 0.74 -19.53
N TYR A 134 11.75 0.85 -18.71
CA TYR A 134 11.28 2.13 -18.16
C TYR A 134 10.50 1.91 -16.86
N ASP A 135 11.17 1.47 -15.80
CA ASP A 135 10.52 1.23 -14.51
C ASP A 135 10.35 2.55 -13.74
N ASP A 136 9.49 3.43 -14.26
CA ASP A 136 9.18 4.71 -13.61
C ASP A 136 8.06 4.54 -12.59
N ILE A 137 8.47 4.47 -11.31
CA ILE A 137 7.59 4.45 -10.14
C ILE A 137 6.58 5.61 -10.18
N HIS A 138 6.95 6.79 -10.72
CA HIS A 138 6.02 7.91 -10.82
C HIS A 138 4.91 7.67 -11.84
N SER A 139 5.23 7.02 -12.97
CA SER A 139 4.23 6.61 -13.95
C SER A 139 3.31 5.52 -13.39
N ALA A 140 3.87 4.55 -12.67
CA ALA A 140 3.08 3.54 -11.95
C ALA A 140 2.13 4.20 -10.94
N ALA A 141 2.59 5.19 -10.18
CA ALA A 141 1.79 5.91 -9.20
C ALA A 141 0.63 6.71 -9.80
N LYS A 142 0.82 7.29 -10.98
CA LYS A 142 -0.27 7.98 -11.70
C LYS A 142 -1.35 7.01 -12.16
N VAL A 143 -0.96 5.87 -12.71
CA VAL A 143 -1.93 4.82 -13.13
C VAL A 143 -2.65 4.26 -11.91
N ALA A 144 -1.91 3.99 -10.83
CA ALA A 144 -2.47 3.51 -9.57
C ALA A 144 -3.52 4.48 -9.01
N ARG A 145 -3.21 5.79 -9.01
CA ARG A 145 -4.14 6.85 -8.60
C ARG A 145 -5.47 6.79 -9.35
N ASP A 146 -5.43 6.68 -10.68
CA ASP A 146 -6.66 6.67 -11.49
C ASP A 146 -7.53 5.44 -11.20
N ILE A 147 -6.90 4.30 -10.92
CA ILE A 147 -7.62 3.07 -10.56
C ILE A 147 -8.19 3.18 -9.14
N ILE A 148 -7.40 3.67 -8.19
CA ILE A 148 -7.80 3.87 -6.79
C ILE A 148 -9.00 4.81 -6.72
N GLU A 149 -8.97 5.94 -7.42
CA GLU A 149 -10.08 6.89 -7.46
C GLU A 149 -11.37 6.23 -7.97
N ARG A 150 -11.27 5.46 -9.06
CA ARG A 150 -12.42 4.72 -9.62
C ARG A 150 -12.96 3.70 -8.62
N ILE A 151 -12.11 2.92 -7.98
CA ILE A 151 -12.52 1.91 -7.00
C ILE A 151 -13.24 2.56 -5.81
N ILE A 152 -12.66 3.63 -5.26
CA ILE A 152 -13.20 4.34 -4.11
C ILE A 152 -14.57 4.96 -4.43
N THR A 153 -14.73 5.50 -5.64
CA THR A 153 -16.01 6.09 -6.10
C THR A 153 -17.15 5.08 -6.10
N HIS A 154 -16.87 3.79 -6.34
CA HIS A 154 -17.88 2.73 -6.39
C HIS A 154 -18.24 2.15 -5.01
N LYS A 155 -17.66 2.65 -3.91
CA LYS A 155 -17.93 2.23 -2.52
C LYS A 155 -17.95 0.72 -2.34
N LEU A 156 -16.76 0.14 -2.25
CA LEU A 156 -16.58 -1.27 -2.00
C LEU A 156 -17.32 -1.75 -0.73
N PRO A 157 -17.88 -2.98 -0.72
CA PRO A 157 -18.47 -3.58 0.47
C PRO A 157 -17.44 -3.69 1.61
N LYS A 158 -17.93 -3.67 2.86
CA LYS A 158 -17.08 -3.94 4.03
C LYS A 158 -16.40 -5.30 3.93
N GLY A 159 -15.14 -5.37 4.35
CA GLY A 159 -14.32 -6.58 4.33
C GLY A 159 -13.98 -7.09 2.92
N SER A 160 -14.13 -6.26 1.89
CA SER A 160 -13.71 -6.62 0.54
C SER A 160 -12.22 -6.33 0.32
N LEU A 161 -11.63 -7.12 -0.58
CA LEU A 161 -10.26 -6.98 -1.04
C LEU A 161 -10.24 -6.97 -2.56
N LEU A 162 -9.56 -5.98 -3.15
CA LEU A 162 -9.19 -5.99 -4.56
C LEU A 162 -7.67 -6.10 -4.70
N ASN A 163 -7.21 -7.18 -5.33
CA ASN A 163 -5.83 -7.33 -5.77
C ASN A 163 -5.70 -6.84 -7.22
N VAL A 164 -5.03 -5.70 -7.41
CA VAL A 164 -4.91 -5.00 -8.68
C VAL A 164 -3.48 -5.14 -9.18
N ASN A 165 -3.33 -5.72 -10.36
CA ASN A 165 -2.05 -5.80 -11.08
C ASN A 165 -2.16 -5.02 -12.38
N THR A 166 -1.28 -4.04 -12.57
CA THR A 166 -1.30 -3.17 -13.75
C THR A 166 -0.08 -3.43 -14.62
N LEU A 167 -0.31 -3.48 -15.93
CA LEU A 167 0.74 -3.60 -16.92
C LEU A 167 1.29 -2.22 -17.28
N GLN A 168 2.56 -2.17 -17.67
CA GLN A 168 3.11 -0.98 -18.30
C GLN A 168 2.56 -0.85 -19.73
N PHE A 169 1.53 -0.03 -19.92
CA PHE A 169 1.14 0.34 -21.29
C PHE A 169 2.17 1.32 -21.86
N LEU A 170 2.88 0.91 -22.92
CA LEU A 170 3.55 1.87 -23.80
C LEU A 170 2.51 2.87 -24.29
N ARG A 171 2.60 4.14 -23.87
CA ARG A 171 1.97 5.23 -24.62
C ARG A 171 2.67 5.30 -25.98
N ILE A 172 2.15 4.58 -26.96
CA ILE A 172 2.47 4.84 -28.37
C ILE A 172 1.94 6.25 -28.62
N LYS A 173 2.84 7.25 -28.64
CA LYS A 173 2.52 8.54 -29.25
C LYS A 173 2.24 8.25 -30.72
N LEU A 174 0.97 8.17 -31.10
CA LEU A 174 0.59 8.34 -32.49
C LEU A 174 1.05 9.76 -32.86
N LYS A 175 2.09 9.85 -33.68
CA LYS A 175 2.45 11.10 -34.33
C LYS A 175 1.29 11.41 -35.28
N GLU A 176 0.58 12.51 -35.03
CA GLU A 176 -0.19 13.21 -36.07
C GLU A 176 0.76 13.80 -37.11
#